data_AF-A0A821HFM2-F1
#
_entry.id   AF-A0A821HFM2-F1
#
_cell.length_a   1.000
_cell.length_b   1.000
_cell.length_c   1.000
_cell.angle_alpha   90.00
_cell.angle_beta   90.00
_cell.angle_gamma   90.00
#
_symmetry.space_group_name_H-M   'P 1'
#
loop_
_entity.id
_entity.type
_entity.pdbx_description
1 polymer ?
#
loop_
_entity_poly.entity_id
_entity_poly.type
_entity_poly.pdbx_seq_one_letter_code
_entity_poly.pdbx_strand_id
1 'polypeptide(L)'
;EENQKAITNQNLIRSPFSRLTLPIAKKFNEYMKYSKNDDLKRIFGRLAAGTISNNDDDVKKTSTLHGQLEDIYSTTKVCELNDKKKCYTLSPYLERAMQIEKDYDRLLWAWKGWHDGCGNKVRSVYLSYIDLLNKNVKENGYHDLS
;
A
#
# COMPACT_ATOMS: atom_id res chain seq x y z
N GLU A 1 -13.78 9.57 4.96
CA GLU A 1 -13.84 9.01 6.33
C GLU A 1 -14.68 7.74 6.45
N GLU A 2 -15.93 7.71 5.98
CA GLU A 2 -16.79 6.51 6.13
C GLU A 2 -16.25 5.28 5.39
N ASN A 3 -15.73 5.46 4.17
CA ASN A 3 -15.12 4.37 3.39
C ASN A 3 -13.86 3.78 4.08
N GLN A 4 -12.99 4.62 4.63
CA GLN A 4 -11.79 4.14 5.34
C GLN A 4 -12.14 3.38 6.63
N LYS A 5 -13.19 3.80 7.34
CA LYS A 5 -13.73 3.05 8.48
C LYS A 5 -14.27 1.69 8.04
N ALA A 6 -14.99 1.64 6.92
CA ALA A 6 -15.49 0.38 6.35
C ALA A 6 -14.35 -0.57 5.96
N ILE A 7 -13.31 -0.08 5.28
CA ILE A 7 -12.10 -0.87 4.92
C ILE A 7 -11.41 -1.40 6.18
N THR A 8 -11.21 -0.55 7.19
CA THR A 8 -10.57 -0.95 8.45
C THR A 8 -11.39 -2.04 9.16
N ASN A 9 -12.71 -1.89 9.22
CA ASN A 9 -13.60 -2.90 9.81
C ASN A 9 -13.56 -4.21 9.02
N GLN A 10 -13.53 -4.16 7.69
CA GLN A 10 -13.41 -5.36 6.85
C GLN A 10 -12.07 -6.07 7.11
N ASN A 11 -10.97 -5.33 7.22
CA ASN A 11 -9.66 -5.87 7.55
C ASN A 11 -9.64 -6.54 8.93
N LEU A 12 -10.31 -5.94 9.92
CA LEU A 12 -10.48 -6.52 11.25
C LEU A 12 -11.33 -7.79 11.25
N ILE A 13 -12.40 -7.87 10.45
CA ILE A 13 -13.22 -9.08 10.31
C ILE A 13 -12.43 -10.22 9.64
N ARG A 14 -11.59 -9.89 8.65
CA ARG A 14 -10.77 -10.87 7.92
C ARG A 14 -9.56 -11.36 8.73
N SER A 15 -9.02 -10.52 9.62
CA SER A 15 -7.79 -10.82 10.34
C SER A 15 -7.85 -12.10 11.19
N PRO A 16 -8.91 -12.36 12.00
CA PRO A 16 -9.05 -13.61 12.76
C PRO A 16 -8.94 -14.87 11.91
N PHE A 17 -9.64 -14.92 10.77
CA PHE A 17 -9.54 -16.04 9.84
C PHE A 17 -8.11 -16.23 9.34
N SER A 18 -7.44 -15.14 9.00
CA SER A 18 -6.09 -15.16 8.45
C SER A 18 -5.06 -15.60 9.51
N ARG A 19 -5.22 -15.19 10.77
CA ARG A 19 -4.41 -15.64 11.92
C ARG A 19 -4.57 -17.12 12.22
N LEU A 20 -5.78 -17.66 12.09
CA LEU A 20 -6.06 -19.08 12.31
C LEU A 20 -5.51 -19.94 11.16
N THR A 21 -5.65 -19.49 9.92
CA THR A 21 -5.29 -20.29 8.74
C THR A 21 -3.80 -20.25 8.41
N LEU A 22 -3.08 -19.17 8.72
CA LEU A 22 -1.66 -19.04 8.38
C LEU A 22 -0.77 -20.11 9.04
N PRO A 23 -0.86 -20.41 10.35
CA PRO A 23 -0.08 -21.49 10.97
C PRO A 23 -0.40 -22.87 10.37
N ILE A 24 -1.68 -23.11 10.04
CA ILE A 24 -2.12 -24.34 9.39
C ILE A 24 -1.49 -24.45 8.00
N ALA A 25 -1.57 -23.39 7.20
CA ALA A 25 -0.99 -23.33 5.86
C ALA A 25 0.53 -23.54 5.89
N LYS A 26 1.25 -22.92 6.82
CA LYS A 26 2.69 -23.13 7.03
C LYS A 26 3.01 -24.60 7.31
N LYS A 27 2.26 -25.22 8.23
CA LYS A 27 2.44 -26.64 8.56
C LYS A 27 2.21 -27.54 7.34
N PHE A 28 1.16 -27.31 6.55
CA PHE A 28 0.91 -28.08 5.34
C PHE A 28 1.95 -27.83 4.25
N ASN A 29 2.43 -26.60 4.11
CA ASN A 29 3.46 -26.24 3.13
C ASN A 29 4.76 -27.04 3.31
N GLU A 30 5.15 -27.34 4.55
CA GLU A 30 6.31 -28.20 4.82
C GLU A 30 6.17 -29.60 4.21
N TYR A 31 4.97 -30.17 4.20
CA TYR A 31 4.71 -31.45 3.53
C TYR A 31 4.62 -31.28 2.02
N MET A 32 3.94 -30.22 1.56
CA MET A 32 3.69 -29.98 0.14
C MET A 32 4.96 -29.66 -0.64
N LYS A 33 6.02 -29.17 0.02
CA LYS A 33 7.35 -28.98 -0.58
C LYS A 33 7.85 -30.22 -1.32
N TYR A 34 7.53 -31.42 -0.84
CA TYR A 34 7.94 -32.70 -1.44
C TYR A 34 6.89 -33.32 -2.37
N SER A 35 5.76 -32.64 -2.59
CA SER A 35 4.72 -33.12 -3.49
C SER A 35 5.24 -33.26 -4.91
N LYS A 36 4.77 -34.27 -5.66
CA LYS A 36 5.02 -34.36 -7.10
C LYS A 36 4.07 -33.46 -7.91
N ASN A 37 3.05 -32.91 -7.27
CA ASN A 37 2.09 -32.00 -7.89
C ASN A 37 2.52 -30.55 -7.64
N ASP A 38 2.89 -29.85 -8.71
CA ASP A 38 3.39 -28.48 -8.65
C ASP A 38 2.28 -27.45 -8.35
N ASP A 39 1.03 -27.74 -8.69
CA ASP A 39 -0.10 -26.89 -8.29
C ASP A 39 -0.28 -26.91 -6.77
N LEU A 40 -0.16 -28.09 -6.14
CA LEU A 40 -0.25 -28.20 -4.69
C LEU A 40 0.91 -27.45 -4.01
N LYS A 41 2.15 -27.60 -4.49
CA LYS A 41 3.28 -26.78 -4.01
C LYS A 41 2.98 -25.29 -4.08
N ARG A 42 2.47 -24.82 -5.23
CA ARG A 42 2.20 -23.40 -5.47
C ARG A 42 1.08 -22.87 -4.59
N ILE A 43 -0.05 -23.58 -4.49
CA ILE A 43 -1.21 -23.16 -3.71
C ILE A 43 -0.84 -23.07 -2.22
N PHE A 44 -0.23 -24.12 -1.66
CA PHE A 44 0.14 -24.12 -0.25
C PHE A 44 1.29 -23.18 0.07
N GLY A 45 2.24 -22.99 -0.86
CA GLY A 45 3.28 -21.96 -0.74
C GLY A 45 2.68 -20.55 -0.64
N ARG A 46 1.67 -20.24 -1.45
CA ARG A 46 0.96 -18.95 -1.38
C ARG A 46 0.15 -18.79 -0.11
N LEU A 47 -0.54 -19.83 0.34
CA LEU A 47 -1.32 -19.80 1.60
C LEU A 47 -0.41 -19.63 2.82
N ALA A 48 0.81 -20.17 2.77
CA ALA A 48 1.81 -20.02 3.82
C ALA A 48 2.53 -18.65 3.80
N ALA A 49 2.42 -17.91 2.70
CA ALA A 49 2.93 -16.56 2.57
C ALA A 49 1.92 -15.54 3.11
N GLY A 50 2.20 -15.02 4.31
CA GLY A 50 1.32 -14.09 5.00
C GLY A 50 2.08 -12.93 5.62
N THR A 51 1.57 -11.72 5.39
CA THR A 51 2.01 -10.47 6.05
C THR A 51 1.07 -10.08 7.19
N ILE A 52 0.29 -11.04 7.70
CA ILE A 52 -0.80 -10.80 8.66
C ILE A 52 -0.19 -10.47 10.02
N SER A 53 -0.62 -9.36 10.60
CA SER A 53 -0.27 -9.05 11.99
C SER A 53 -1.07 -9.92 12.96
N ASN A 54 -0.40 -10.33 14.03
CA ASN A 54 -1.03 -11.04 15.13
C ASN A 54 -1.86 -10.10 16.03
N ASN A 55 -1.74 -8.78 15.87
CA ASN A 55 -2.38 -7.77 16.71
C ASN A 55 -3.40 -6.92 15.91
N ASP A 56 -4.62 -6.77 16.43
CA ASP A 56 -5.66 -5.94 15.83
C ASP A 56 -5.28 -4.45 15.77
N ASP A 57 -4.47 -3.95 16.70
CA ASP A 57 -4.02 -2.56 16.68
C ASP A 57 -3.04 -2.30 15.52
N ASP A 58 -2.18 -3.27 15.23
CA ASP A 58 -1.30 -3.22 14.07
C ASP A 58 -2.11 -3.30 12.77
N VAL A 59 -3.19 -4.10 12.72
CA VAL A 59 -4.11 -4.15 11.56
C VAL A 59 -4.80 -2.80 11.34
N LYS A 60 -5.31 -2.17 12.41
CA LYS A 60 -5.92 -0.84 12.35
C LYS A 60 -4.90 0.19 11.88
N LYS A 61 -3.73 0.23 12.51
CA LYS A 61 -2.67 1.19 12.19
C LYS A 61 -2.18 1.04 10.75
N THR A 62 -2.00 -0.20 10.27
CA THR A 62 -1.66 -0.48 8.87
C THR A 62 -2.74 0.06 7.93
N SER A 63 -4.01 -0.20 8.23
CA SER A 63 -5.15 0.28 7.42
C SER A 63 -5.23 1.81 7.40
N THR A 64 -5.01 2.47 8.54
CA THR A 64 -4.98 3.92 8.64
C THR A 64 -3.83 4.53 7.84
N LEU A 65 -2.61 4.00 8.00
CA LEU A 65 -1.44 4.47 7.26
C LEU A 65 -1.59 4.28 5.75
N HIS A 66 -2.16 3.14 5.33
CA HIS A 66 -2.47 2.89 3.92
C HIS A 66 -3.48 3.90 3.37
N GLY A 67 -4.59 4.15 4.09
CA GLY A 67 -5.58 5.15 3.72
C GLY A 67 -5.00 6.57 3.64
N GLN A 68 -4.10 6.93 4.56
CA GLN A 68 -3.39 8.22 4.50
C GLN A 68 -2.53 8.35 3.23
N LEU A 69 -1.84 7.27 2.81
CA LEU A 69 -1.07 7.27 1.56
C LEU A 69 -1.98 7.46 0.34
N GLU A 70 -3.11 6.75 0.29
CA GLU A 70 -4.12 6.89 -0.78
C GLU A 70 -4.73 8.30 -0.81
N ASP A 71 -5.04 8.86 0.35
CA ASP A 71 -5.58 10.22 0.46
C ASP A 71 -4.58 11.25 -0.02
N ILE A 72 -3.31 11.16 0.40
CA ILE A 72 -2.25 12.08 -0.06
C ILE A 72 -2.10 11.99 -1.58
N TYR A 73 -2.08 10.78 -2.13
CA TYR A 73 -1.93 10.55 -3.55
C TYR A 73 -3.12 11.09 -4.36
N SER A 74 -4.36 10.89 -3.89
CA SER A 74 -5.56 11.30 -4.64
C SER A 74 -5.91 12.78 -4.48
N THR A 75 -5.55 13.40 -3.35
CA THR A 75 -5.99 14.77 -3.00
C THR A 75 -4.91 15.83 -3.16
N THR A 76 -3.65 15.45 -3.41
CA THR A 76 -2.60 16.45 -3.68
C THR A 76 -3.00 17.30 -4.89
N LYS A 77 -2.70 18.60 -4.82
CA LYS A 77 -3.05 19.59 -5.83
C LYS A 77 -1.82 20.40 -6.20
N VAL A 78 -1.69 20.69 -7.49
CA VAL A 78 -0.66 21.58 -8.05
C VAL A 78 -1.38 22.79 -8.65
N CYS A 79 -1.06 23.97 -8.16
CA CYS A 79 -1.69 25.21 -8.60
C CYS A 79 -0.85 25.92 -9.67
N GLU A 80 -1.52 26.61 -10.58
CA GLU A 80 -0.87 27.42 -11.62
C GLU A 80 -0.04 28.55 -11.02
N LEU A 81 1.09 28.86 -11.66
CA LEU A 81 1.99 29.95 -11.22
C LEU A 81 1.30 31.31 -11.27
N ASN A 82 0.49 31.54 -12.31
CA ASN A 82 -0.16 32.82 -12.57
C ASN A 82 -1.54 32.96 -11.93
N ASP A 83 -2.14 31.85 -11.49
CA ASP A 83 -3.44 31.84 -10.81
C ASP A 83 -3.49 30.74 -9.73
N LYS A 84 -3.26 31.15 -8.48
CA LYS A 84 -3.27 30.24 -7.33
C LYS A 84 -4.64 29.63 -7.03
N LYS A 85 -5.73 30.12 -7.63
CA LYS A 85 -7.07 29.53 -7.48
C LYS A 85 -7.27 28.33 -8.42
N LYS A 86 -6.46 28.23 -9.49
CA LYS A 86 -6.56 27.16 -10.48
C LYS A 86 -5.58 26.05 -10.12
N CYS A 87 -6.11 24.98 -9.51
CA CYS A 87 -5.31 23.85 -9.06
C CYS A 87 -5.81 22.52 -9.63
N TYR A 88 -4.88 21.61 -9.83
CA TYR A 88 -5.09 20.35 -10.51
C TYR A 88 -4.60 19.17 -9.67
N THR A 89 -5.39 18.11 -9.62
CA THR A 89 -5.00 16.80 -9.07
C THR A 89 -4.26 15.98 -10.13
N LEU A 90 -3.62 14.89 -9.71
CA LEU A 90 -2.88 14.00 -10.62
C LEU A 90 -3.73 13.56 -11.81
N SER A 91 -4.87 12.95 -11.53
CA SER A 91 -5.82 12.52 -12.55
C SER A 91 -7.04 13.46 -12.62
N PRO A 92 -7.56 13.77 -13.82
CA PRO A 92 -7.01 13.42 -15.14
C PRO A 92 -5.97 14.42 -15.66
N TYR A 93 -5.77 15.56 -15.00
CA TYR A 93 -5.13 16.72 -15.63
C TYR A 93 -3.61 16.60 -15.71
N LEU A 94 -2.91 16.39 -14.60
CA LEU A 94 -1.44 16.36 -14.59
C LEU A 94 -0.92 15.13 -15.36
N GLU A 95 -1.59 13.98 -15.26
CA GLU A 95 -1.31 12.79 -16.08
C GLU A 95 -1.39 13.12 -17.58
N ARG A 96 -2.48 13.77 -18.00
CA ARG A 96 -2.66 14.14 -19.40
C ARG A 96 -1.63 15.18 -19.84
N ALA A 97 -1.33 16.17 -19.01
CA ALA A 97 -0.31 17.18 -19.31
C ALA A 97 1.06 16.53 -19.54
N MET A 98 1.48 15.63 -18.64
CA MET A 98 2.72 14.87 -18.79
C MET A 98 2.74 13.95 -20.02
N GLN A 99 1.57 13.57 -20.55
CA GLN A 99 1.44 12.72 -21.73
C GLN A 99 1.50 13.50 -23.06
N ILE A 100 0.88 14.68 -23.13
CA ILE A 100 0.65 15.38 -24.42
C ILE A 100 1.50 16.64 -24.59
N GLU A 101 1.87 17.31 -23.50
CA GLU A 101 2.59 18.57 -23.56
C GLU A 101 4.04 18.36 -24.01
N LYS A 102 4.58 19.36 -24.70
CA LYS A 102 5.99 19.38 -25.15
C LYS A 102 6.78 20.56 -24.60
N ASP A 103 6.09 21.51 -23.97
CA ASP A 103 6.71 22.66 -23.34
C ASP A 103 7.43 22.22 -22.06
N TYR A 104 8.74 22.50 -22.00
CA TYR A 104 9.59 22.08 -20.89
C TYR A 104 9.13 22.67 -19.55
N ASP A 105 8.78 23.95 -19.52
CA ASP A 105 8.40 24.64 -18.29
C ASP A 105 7.06 24.12 -17.76
N ARG A 106 6.11 23.79 -18.66
CA ARG A 106 4.85 23.11 -18.31
C ARG A 106 5.08 21.73 -17.72
N LEU A 107 5.93 20.91 -18.33
CA LEU A 107 6.27 19.58 -17.83
C LEU A 107 6.99 19.66 -16.47
N LEU A 108 7.94 20.59 -16.34
CA LEU A 108 8.66 20.81 -15.09
C LEU A 108 7.73 21.28 -13.98
N TRP A 109 6.82 22.20 -14.25
CA TRP A 109 5.80 22.65 -13.29
C TRP A 109 4.93 21.48 -12.81
N ALA A 110 4.43 20.64 -13.72
CA ALA A 110 3.59 19.49 -13.38
C ALA A 110 4.37 18.46 -12.55
N TRP A 111 5.55 18.04 -13.03
CA TRP A 111 6.38 17.04 -12.37
C TRP A 111 6.85 17.51 -10.99
N LYS A 112 7.52 18.66 -10.94
CA LYS A 112 8.08 19.20 -9.69
C LYS A 112 6.98 19.56 -8.71
N GLY A 113 5.92 20.23 -9.17
CA GLY A 113 4.79 20.62 -8.33
C GLY A 113 4.11 19.42 -7.68
N TRP A 114 3.95 18.32 -8.43
CA TRP A 114 3.39 17.09 -7.89
C TRP A 114 4.31 16.45 -6.85
N HIS A 115 5.59 16.30 -7.18
CA HIS A 115 6.57 15.69 -6.28
C HIS A 115 6.79 16.51 -5.00
N ASP A 116 6.83 17.83 -5.09
CA ASP A 116 6.97 18.73 -3.93
C ASP A 116 5.72 18.67 -3.02
N GLY A 117 4.53 18.57 -3.61
CA GLY A 117 3.26 18.53 -2.87
C GLY A 117 2.94 17.15 -2.26
N CYS A 118 3.19 16.08 -3.00
CA CYS A 118 2.88 14.71 -2.62
C CYS A 118 4.05 14.06 -1.86
N GLY A 119 5.26 14.11 -2.43
CA GLY A 119 6.43 13.36 -1.95
C GLY A 119 6.82 13.69 -0.51
N ASN A 120 6.80 14.99 -0.15
CA ASN A 120 7.11 15.43 1.21
C ASN A 120 6.12 14.86 2.25
N LYS A 121 4.83 14.79 1.90
CA LYS A 121 3.78 14.26 2.79
C LYS A 121 3.82 12.74 2.87
N VAL A 122 4.09 12.07 1.75
CA VAL A 122 4.17 10.61 1.69
C VAL A 122 5.33 10.07 2.52
N ARG A 123 6.47 10.77 2.56
CA ARG A 123 7.71 10.23 3.15
C ARG A 123 7.54 9.72 4.58
N SER A 124 6.99 10.51 5.50
CA SER A 124 6.87 10.11 6.92
C SER A 124 5.86 8.99 7.14
N VAL A 125 4.73 9.04 6.42
CA VAL A 125 3.67 8.03 6.46
C VAL A 125 4.19 6.70 5.90
N TYR A 126 4.92 6.75 4.78
CA TYR A 126 5.45 5.58 4.10
C TYR A 126 6.49 4.84 4.95
N LEU A 127 7.41 5.57 5.60
CA LEU A 127 8.38 4.96 6.50
C LEU A 127 7.68 4.20 7.65
N SER A 128 6.71 4.85 8.29
CA SER A 128 5.93 4.22 9.37
C SER A 128 5.15 2.99 8.88
N TYR A 129 4.64 3.04 7.65
CA TYR A 129 3.91 1.94 7.02
C TYR A 129 4.84 0.75 6.75
N ILE A 130 6.02 1.00 6.16
CA ILE A 130 7.01 -0.05 5.86
C ILE A 130 7.58 -0.67 7.14
N ASP A 131 7.86 0.11 8.17
CA ASP A 131 8.33 -0.43 9.46
C ASP A 131 7.31 -1.41 10.05
N LEU A 132 6.01 -1.07 9.97
CA LEU A 132 4.94 -1.92 10.46
C LEU A 132 4.76 -3.18 9.61
N LEU A 133 4.86 -3.08 8.28
CA LEU A 133 4.83 -4.24 7.41
C LEU A 133 6.03 -5.16 7.64
N ASN A 134 7.24 -4.60 7.76
CA ASN A 134 8.46 -5.33 8.06
C ASN A 134 8.38 -6.07 9.40
N LYS A 135 7.79 -5.44 10.42
CA LYS A 135 7.49 -6.12 11.70
C LYS A 135 6.59 -7.34 11.47
N ASN A 136 5.48 -7.17 10.75
CA ASN A 136 4.52 -8.25 10.53
C ASN A 136 5.09 -9.43 9.74
N VAL A 137 5.92 -9.19 8.72
CA VAL A 137 6.53 -10.27 7.93
C VAL A 137 7.66 -10.98 8.67
N LYS A 138 8.40 -10.27 9.53
CA LYS A 138 9.40 -10.86 10.43
C LYS A 138 8.78 -11.82 11.45
N GLU A 139 7.65 -11.43 12.05
CA GLU A 139 6.86 -12.33 12.89
C GLU A 139 6.40 -13.60 12.15
N ASN A 140 6.34 -13.51 10.81
CA ASN A 140 5.93 -14.60 9.95
C ASN A 140 7.09 -15.38 9.31
N GLY A 141 8.33 -15.15 9.72
CA GLY A 141 9.49 -15.93 9.27
C GLY A 141 10.14 -15.44 7.98
N TYR A 142 9.78 -14.24 7.51
CA TYR A 142 10.45 -13.56 6.40
C TYR A 142 11.50 -12.57 6.92
N HIS A 143 12.53 -12.28 6.12
CA HIS A 143 13.57 -11.33 6.52
C HIS A 143 13.04 -9.89 6.58
N ASP A 144 12.29 -9.51 5.55
CA ASP A 144 11.62 -8.23 5.39
C ASP A 144 10.52 -8.38 4.32
N LEU A 145 9.93 -7.26 3.90
CA LEU A 145 8.87 -7.21 2.89
C LEU A 145 9.38 -7.40 1.44
N SER A 146 10.70 -7.38 1.19
CA SER A 146 11.28 -7.36 -0.17
C SER A 146 11.38 -8.71 -0.86
#